data_AF-A0A6H2H7U9-F1
#
_entry.id   AF-A0A6H2H7U9-F1
#
_cell.length_a   1.000
_cell.length_b   1.000
_cell.length_c   1.000
_cell.angle_alpha   90.00
_cell.angle_beta   90.00
_cell.angle_gamma   90.00
#
_symmetry.space_group_name_H-M   'P 1'
#
loop_
_entity.id
_entity.type
_entity.pdbx_description
1 polymer ?
#
loop_
_entity_poly.entity_id
_entity_poly.type
_entity_poly.pdbx_seq_one_letter_code
_entity_poly.pdbx_strand_id
1 'polypeptide(L)'
;MMSYLSFADLGGLTGMGPVVPEPNEAIFHSNWEATAFALSLAMGATGSWNIDMSRRARETQPDYLSLSYYQIWINGLCKLLTAQGLVTDEEIQAGQMLCPALPCPALPCL
;
A
#
# COMPACT_ATOMS: atom_id res chain seq x y z
N MET A 1 -5.82 21.76 12.14
CA MET A 1 -5.07 20.63 12.73
C MET A 1 -5.66 19.36 12.14
N MET A 2 -5.00 18.71 11.19
CA MET A 2 -5.48 17.42 10.66
C MET A 2 -5.19 16.36 11.71
N SER A 3 -6.23 15.81 12.33
CA SER A 3 -6.11 14.70 13.27
C SER A 3 -5.54 13.48 12.55
N TYR A 4 -4.43 12.94 13.03
CA TYR A 4 -3.94 11.64 12.59
C TYR A 4 -4.81 10.57 13.25
N LEU A 5 -5.60 9.86 12.45
CA LEU A 5 -6.40 8.70 12.87
C LEU A 5 -5.82 7.46 12.20
N SER A 6 -5.30 6.53 13.01
CA SER A 6 -4.89 5.21 12.56
C SER A 6 -6.02 4.21 12.80
N PHE A 7 -6.25 3.33 11.83
CA PHE A 7 -7.17 2.20 11.90
C PHE A 7 -6.43 0.87 12.14
N ALA A 8 -5.10 0.91 12.24
CA ALA A 8 -4.23 -0.25 12.45
C ALA A 8 -3.85 -0.46 13.93
N ASP A 9 -4.21 0.47 14.82
CA ASP A 9 -4.00 0.31 16.26
C ASP A 9 -5.10 -0.58 16.85
N LEU A 10 -4.91 -1.89 16.72
CA LEU A 10 -5.87 -2.91 17.15
C LEU A 10 -5.57 -3.47 18.55
N GLY A 11 -4.55 -2.93 19.23
CA GLY A 11 -4.09 -3.42 20.53
C GLY A 11 -5.16 -3.27 21.61
N GLY A 12 -5.52 -4.39 22.26
CA GLY A 12 -6.50 -4.38 23.35
C GLY A 12 -7.96 -4.28 22.91
N LEU A 13 -8.25 -4.28 21.61
CA LEU A 13 -9.63 -4.37 21.11
C LEU A 13 -10.24 -5.73 21.46
N THR A 14 -11.53 -5.72 21.76
CA THR A 14 -12.32 -6.93 22.04
C THR A 14 -13.31 -7.18 20.90
N GLY A 15 -13.81 -8.41 20.77
CA GLY A 15 -14.84 -8.76 19.77
C GLY A 15 -14.33 -9.19 18.38
N MET A 16 -13.03 -9.42 18.21
CA MET A 16 -12.42 -9.85 16.93
C MET A 16 -12.54 -11.37 16.64
N GLY A 17 -13.08 -12.14 17.59
CA GLY A 17 -13.13 -13.60 17.48
C GLY A 17 -11.78 -14.29 17.71
N PRO A 18 -11.73 -15.63 17.55
CA PRO A 18 -10.49 -16.41 17.70
C PRO A 18 -9.56 -16.22 16.49
N VAL A 19 -8.26 -16.39 16.71
CA VAL A 19 -7.28 -16.54 15.63
C VAL A 19 -7.46 -17.92 14.99
N VAL A 20 -7.63 -17.97 13.66
CA VAL A 20 -7.83 -19.21 12.89
C VAL A 20 -6.68 -19.37 11.89
N PRO A 21 -5.66 -20.20 12.18
CA PRO A 21 -4.57 -20.46 11.24
C PRO A 21 -5.03 -21.27 10.02
N GLU A 22 -4.51 -20.93 8.84
CA GLU A 22 -4.75 -21.71 7.62
C GLU A 22 -3.72 -22.86 7.50
N PRO A 23 -4.14 -24.13 7.37
CA PRO A 23 -3.22 -25.23 7.14
C PRO A 23 -2.53 -25.10 5.77
N ASN A 24 -1.19 -25.17 5.75
CA ASN A 24 -0.37 -25.02 4.53
C ASN A 24 -0.61 -23.69 3.78
N GLU A 25 -0.77 -22.59 4.53
CA GLU A 25 -0.96 -21.25 3.99
C GLU A 25 0.05 -20.93 2.87
N ALA A 26 -0.47 -20.49 1.73
CA ALA A 26 0.34 -20.06 0.60
C ALA A 26 1.05 -18.73 0.93
N ILE A 27 2.23 -18.49 0.34
CA ILE A 27 2.94 -17.20 0.48
C ILE A 27 2.08 -16.04 -0.08
N PHE A 28 1.37 -16.33 -1.18
CA PHE A 28 0.38 -15.45 -1.80
C PHE A 28 -0.83 -16.31 -2.17
N HIS A 29 -2.03 -15.88 -1.80
CA HIS A 29 -3.29 -16.52 -2.12
C HIS A 29 -3.70 -16.29 -3.58
N SER A 30 -3.09 -15.30 -4.25
CA SER A 30 -3.31 -15.04 -5.67
C SER A 30 -2.14 -14.30 -6.34
N ASN A 31 -2.06 -14.39 -7.67
CA ASN A 31 -0.94 -13.80 -8.43
C ASN A 31 -0.81 -12.28 -8.27
N TRP A 32 -1.93 -11.57 -8.09
CA TRP A 32 -1.91 -10.11 -7.98
C TRP A 32 -1.25 -9.65 -6.68
N GLU A 33 -1.27 -10.47 -5.62
CA GLU A 33 -0.65 -10.14 -4.33
C GLU A 33 0.87 -10.08 -4.44
N ALA A 34 1.46 -11.03 -5.18
CA ALA A 34 2.88 -11.01 -5.50
C ALA A 34 3.26 -9.77 -6.33
N THR A 35 2.40 -9.37 -7.27
CA THR A 35 2.59 -8.13 -8.04
C THR A 35 2.48 -6.88 -7.16
N ALA A 36 1.47 -6.79 -6.30
CA ALA A 36 1.27 -5.67 -5.39
C ALA A 36 2.46 -5.52 -4.42
N PHE A 37 2.97 -6.63 -3.90
CA PHE A 37 4.18 -6.67 -3.09
C PHE A 37 5.41 -6.18 -3.87
N ALA A 38 5.66 -6.74 -5.07
CA ALA A 38 6.80 -6.38 -5.90
C ALA A 38 6.78 -4.89 -6.29
N LEU A 39 5.63 -4.34 -6.69
CA LEU A 39 5.47 -2.92 -7.01
C LEU A 39 5.74 -2.04 -5.80
N SER A 40 5.21 -2.41 -4.62
CA SER A 40 5.43 -1.68 -3.38
C SER A 40 6.91 -1.62 -3.00
N LEU A 41 7.64 -2.73 -3.16
CA LEU A 41 9.08 -2.78 -2.91
C LEU A 41 9.86 -1.96 -3.94
N ALA A 42 9.56 -2.12 -5.23
CA ALA A 42 10.24 -1.40 -6.31
C ALA A 42 10.12 0.11 -6.10
N MET A 43 8.93 0.61 -5.81
CA MET A 43 8.71 2.03 -5.54
C MET A 43 9.33 2.51 -4.24
N GLY A 44 9.29 1.70 -3.17
CA GLY A 44 9.98 2.03 -1.92
C GLY A 44 11.49 2.15 -2.08
N ALA A 45 12.09 1.31 -2.93
CA ALA A 45 13.53 1.32 -3.16
C ALA A 45 14.00 2.59 -3.90
N THR A 46 13.14 3.28 -4.65
CA THR A 46 13.47 4.57 -5.29
C THR A 46 13.86 5.66 -4.30
N GLY A 47 13.48 5.54 -3.02
CA GLY A 47 13.73 6.57 -2.02
C GLY A 47 12.86 7.82 -2.18
N SER A 48 11.83 7.76 -3.04
CA SER A 48 10.83 8.84 -3.18
C SER A 48 10.10 9.15 -1.87
N TRP A 49 10.10 8.20 -0.92
CA TRP A 49 9.60 8.37 0.44
C TRP A 49 10.29 7.39 1.38
N ASN A 50 10.16 7.63 2.69
CA ASN A 50 10.64 6.71 3.72
C ASN A 50 9.57 5.67 4.13
N ILE A 51 9.97 4.69 4.93
CA ILE A 51 9.07 3.63 5.40
C ILE A 51 7.95 4.16 6.31
N ASP A 52 8.16 5.26 7.03
CA ASP A 52 7.15 5.82 7.94
C ASP A 52 5.99 6.45 7.16
N MET A 53 6.28 7.09 6.03
CA MET A 53 5.25 7.54 5.09
C MET A 53 4.45 6.37 4.53
N SER A 54 5.12 5.26 4.22
CA SER A 54 4.46 4.02 3.77
C SER A 54 3.53 3.42 4.83
N ARG A 55 3.99 3.37 6.09
CA ARG A 55 3.17 2.94 7.23
C ARG A 55 1.95 3.82 7.39
N ARG A 56 2.14 5.14 7.47
CA ARG A 56 1.04 6.11 7.55
C ARG A 56 0.03 5.95 6.41
N ALA A 57 0.48 5.73 5.17
CA ALA A 57 -0.43 5.55 4.05
C ALA A 57 -1.31 4.29 4.17
N ARG A 58 -0.78 3.22 4.78
CA ARG A 58 -1.51 1.97 5.05
C ARG A 58 -2.44 2.08 6.26
N GLU A 59 -1.94 2.64 7.35
CA GLU A 59 -2.62 2.70 8.64
C GLU A 59 -3.80 3.69 8.66
N THR A 60 -3.84 4.66 7.74
CA THR A 60 -4.87 5.71 7.69
C THR A 60 -6.03 5.41 6.72
N GLN A 61 -6.18 4.16 6.28
CA GLN A 61 -7.26 3.76 5.37
C GLN A 61 -8.57 3.54 6.16
N PRO A 62 -9.68 4.22 5.82
CA PRO A 62 -10.92 4.15 6.60
C PRO A 62 -11.59 2.77 6.57
N ASP A 63 -11.28 1.97 5.55
CA ASP A 63 -11.78 0.63 5.28
C ASP A 63 -10.80 -0.47 5.73
N TYR A 64 -9.76 -0.14 6.51
CA TYR A 64 -8.65 -1.02 6.90
C TYR A 64 -9.08 -2.44 7.30
N LEU A 65 -10.10 -2.58 8.15
CA LEU A 65 -10.56 -3.87 8.66
C LEU A 65 -11.29 -4.73 7.62
N SER A 66 -11.73 -4.15 6.51
CA SER A 66 -12.43 -4.85 5.43
C SER A 66 -11.52 -5.25 4.26
N LEU A 67 -10.30 -4.73 4.24
CA LEU A 67 -9.32 -4.98 3.19
C LEU A 67 -8.48 -6.21 3.52
N SER A 68 -8.14 -6.99 2.49
CA SER A 68 -7.09 -8.00 2.61
C SER A 68 -5.72 -7.35 2.81
N TYR A 69 -4.76 -8.13 3.30
CA TYR A 69 -3.43 -7.62 3.62
C TYR A 69 -2.77 -6.89 2.44
N TYR A 70 -2.79 -7.48 1.24
CA TYR A 70 -2.20 -6.84 0.06
C TYR A 70 -3.08 -5.75 -0.58
N GLN A 71 -4.38 -5.72 -0.27
CA GLN A 71 -5.23 -4.57 -0.63
C GLN A 71 -4.82 -3.31 0.16
N ILE A 72 -4.52 -3.45 1.46
CA ILE A 72 -3.97 -2.35 2.27
C ILE A 72 -2.68 -1.81 1.65
N TRP A 73 -1.81 -2.70 1.17
CA TRP A 73 -0.54 -2.32 0.55
C TRP A 73 -0.72 -1.58 -0.76
N ILE A 74 -1.51 -2.12 -1.70
CA ILE A 74 -1.68 -1.48 -3.02
C ILE A 74 -2.42 -0.15 -2.91
N ASN A 75 -3.44 -0.04 -2.05
CA ASN A 75 -4.13 1.22 -1.78
C ASN A 75 -3.17 2.26 -1.17
N GLY A 76 -2.31 1.83 -0.24
CA GLY A 76 -1.28 2.68 0.36
C GLY A 76 -0.26 3.15 -0.68
N LEU A 77 0.15 2.28 -1.61
CA LEU A 77 1.03 2.63 -2.71
C LEU A 77 0.39 3.66 -3.65
N CYS A 78 -0.85 3.45 -4.07
CA CYS A 78 -1.61 4.41 -4.88
C CYS A 78 -1.64 5.80 -4.23
N LYS A 79 -1.95 5.86 -2.94
CA LYS A 79 -1.94 7.12 -2.16
C LYS A 79 -0.58 7.82 -2.14
N LEU A 80 0.52 7.07 -2.10
CA LEU A 80 1.87 7.65 -2.13
C LEU A 80 2.22 8.15 -3.53
N LEU A 81 1.92 7.37 -4.56
CA LEU A 81 2.16 7.74 -5.96
C LEU A 81 1.43 9.03 -6.32
N THR A 82 0.15 9.15 -5.94
CA THR A 82 -0.63 10.37 -6.19
C THR A 82 -0.13 11.55 -5.35
N ALA A 83 0.23 11.32 -4.09
CA ALA A 83 0.79 12.38 -3.23
C ALA A 83 2.14 12.91 -3.72
N GLN A 84 2.95 12.10 -4.41
CA GLN A 84 4.19 12.52 -5.06
C GLN A 84 3.96 13.05 -6.49
N GLY A 85 2.74 13.01 -7.01
CA GLY A 85 2.41 13.40 -8.39
C GLY A 85 2.97 12.45 -9.46
N LEU A 86 3.41 11.26 -9.08
CA LEU A 86 4.01 10.27 -10.00
C LEU A 86 2.96 9.55 -10.86
N VAL A 87 1.72 9.48 -10.37
CA VAL A 87 0.56 8.89 -11.04
C VAL A 87 -0.67 9.74 -10.70
N THR A 88 -1.59 9.95 -11.64
CA THR A 88 -2.86 10.65 -11.36
C THR A 88 -3.99 9.69 -10.99
N ASP A 89 -5.05 10.20 -10.34
CA ASP A 89 -6.22 9.39 -10.02
C ASP A 89 -6.90 8.85 -11.30
N GLU A 90 -6.88 9.62 -12.39
CA GLU A 90 -7.40 9.21 -13.70
C GLU A 90 -6.59 8.06 -14.29
N GLU A 91 -5.26 8.05 -14.14
CA GLU A 91 -4.41 6.96 -14.60
C GLU A 91 -4.68 5.66 -13.83
N ILE A 92 -4.90 5.76 -12.51
CA ILE A 92 -5.29 4.62 -11.66
C ILE A 92 -6.63 4.07 -12.11
N GLN A 93 -7.63 4.95 -12.33
CA GLN A 93 -8.97 4.53 -12.76
C GLN A 93 -8.96 3.93 -14.17
N ALA A 94 -8.17 4.50 -15.09
CA ALA A 94 -8.06 4.02 -16.46
C ALA A 94 -7.20 2.74 -16.56
N GLY A 95 -6.34 2.47 -15.57
CA GLY A 95 -5.39 1.35 -15.59
C GLY A 95 -4.31 1.50 -16.67
N GLN A 96 -4.04 2.73 -17.13
CA GLN A 96 -3.06 3.03 -18.16
C GLN A 96 -2.49 4.45 -17.98
N MET A 97 -1.28 4.65 -18.49
CA MET A 97 -0.63 5.96 -18.52
C MET A 97 -1.40 6.91 -19.46
N LEU A 98 -1.78 8.08 -18.94
CA LEU A 98 -2.53 9.10 -19.68
C LEU A 98 -1.69 10.35 -19.92
N CYS A 99 -0.68 10.59 -19.09
CA CYS A 99 0.27 11.68 -19.23
C CYS A 99 1.72 11.17 -19.20
N PRO A 100 2.70 11.92 -19.74
CA PRO A 100 4.09 11.51 -19.65
C PRO A 100 4.55 11.35 -18.20
N ALA A 101 5.18 10.21 -17.89
CA ALA A 101 5.67 9.91 -16.55
C ALA A 101 6.68 10.96 -16.05
N LEU A 102 6.51 11.39 -14.80
CA LEU A 102 7.49 12.25 -14.14
C LEU A 102 8.77 11.47 -13.79
N PRO A 103 9.93 12.14 -13.76
CA PRO A 103 11.16 11.52 -13.28
C PRO A 103 11.00 11.07 -11.82
N CYS A 104 11.28 9.80 -11.55
CA CYS A 104 11.42 9.26 -10.21
C CYS A 104 12.91 9.10 -9.89
N PRO A 105 13.36 9.36 -8.65
CA PRO A 105 14.74 9.09 -8.27
C PRO A 105 15.13 7.66 -8.64
N ALA A 106 16.20 7.53 -9.42
CA ALA A 106 16.68 6.23 -9.83
C ALA A 106 17.16 5.45 -8.60
N LEU A 107 16.91 4.14 -8.61
CA LEU A 107 17.65 3.24 -7.74
C LEU A 107 19.14 3.53 -7.96
N PRO A 108 19.93 3.84 -6.92
CA PRO A 108 21.38 3.80 -7.09
C PRO A 108 21.69 2.42 -7.64
N CYS A 109 22.33 2.41 -8.81
CA CYS A 109 22.49 1.24 -9.67
C CYS A 109 22.74 -0.01 -8.82
N LEU A 110 21.89 -1.04 -8.99
CA LEU A 110 22.28 -2.40 -8.62
C LEU A 110 23.57 -2.80 -9.36
#